data_AF-A0AB74U9B9-F1
#
_entry.id   AF-A0AB74U9B9-F1
#
_cell.length_a   1.000
_cell.length_b   1.000
_cell.length_c   1.000
_cell.angle_alpha   90.00
_cell.angle_beta   90.00
_cell.angle_gamma   90.00
#
_symmetry.space_group_name_H-M   'P 1'
#
loop_
_entity.id
_entity.type
_entity.pdbx_description
1 polymer ?
#
loop_
_entity_poly.entity_id
_entity_poly.type
_entity_poly.pdbx_seq_one_letter_code
_entity_poly.pdbx_strand_id
1 'polypeptide(L)'
;MDSHWLSLFDVTIDFSQSHLFFPRIVTTLLGILLVMILVTRYRRIVPALRHAGRVVGGREGNFDRKRFFGTLVLVTLYFYLMGVLSDVFPNTGYSFLIMSVLFVFSLSLLYAERLSRRILLIITLNALIAPAIAWYVLAQLFRITLP
;
A
#
# COMPACT_ATOMS: atom_id res chain seq x y z
N MET A 1 50.58 19.77 -0.34
CA MET A 1 50.24 18.45 0.28
C MET A 1 48.80 18.56 0.69
N ASP A 2 47.93 18.50 -0.32
CA ASP A 2 46.63 19.12 -0.25
C ASP A 2 45.53 18.05 -0.25
N SER A 3 44.72 18.11 0.82
CA SER A 3 43.30 17.77 0.83
C SER A 3 42.85 16.33 0.53
N HIS A 4 43.51 15.31 1.09
CA HIS A 4 42.88 13.97 1.19
C HIS A 4 41.60 14.01 2.07
N TRP A 5 41.51 14.97 3.00
CA TRP A 5 40.36 15.19 3.88
C TRP A 5 39.12 15.79 3.19
N LEU A 6 39.28 16.52 2.08
CA LEU A 6 38.14 17.08 1.36
C LEU A 6 37.39 16.02 0.55
N SER A 7 38.04 14.90 0.19
CA SER A 7 37.41 13.79 -0.53
C SER A 7 36.36 13.03 0.29
N LEU A 8 36.47 13.03 1.62
CA LEU A 8 35.47 12.41 2.52
C LEU A 8 34.16 13.20 2.59
N PHE A 9 34.21 14.50 2.24
CA PHE A 9 33.04 15.36 2.12
C PHE A 9 32.60 15.56 0.67
N ASP A 10 33.32 14.95 -0.28
CA ASP A 10 32.93 14.93 -1.68
C ASP A 10 31.82 13.90 -1.87
N VAL A 11 30.61 14.31 -1.50
CA VAL A 11 29.40 13.51 -1.69
C VAL A 11 29.02 13.61 -3.15
N THR A 12 29.61 12.75 -3.98
CA THR A 12 29.12 12.52 -5.35
C THR A 12 27.76 11.83 -5.25
N ILE A 13 26.69 12.62 -5.26
CA ILE A 13 25.33 12.10 -5.38
C ILE A 13 25.18 11.59 -6.81
N ASP A 14 25.22 10.26 -6.96
CA ASP A 14 24.79 9.63 -8.19
C ASP A 14 23.27 9.79 -8.32
N PHE A 15 22.87 10.86 -9.01
CA PHE A 15 21.46 11.17 -9.28
C PHE A 15 20.74 10.01 -9.97
N SER A 16 21.46 9.12 -10.66
CA SER A 16 20.88 7.92 -11.27
C SER A 16 20.35 6.93 -10.23
N GLN A 17 20.94 6.86 -9.03
CA GLN A 17 20.53 5.93 -7.95
C GLN A 17 19.57 6.56 -6.93
N SER A 18 19.36 7.88 -7.00
CA SER A 18 18.58 8.61 -6.00
C SER A 18 17.12 8.14 -5.91
N HIS A 19 16.54 7.66 -7.00
CA HIS A 19 15.18 7.10 -7.02
C HIS A 19 15.04 5.78 -6.24
N LEU A 20 16.14 5.04 -6.05
CA LEU A 20 16.17 3.81 -5.25
C LEU A 20 16.46 4.05 -3.77
N PHE A 21 16.91 5.26 -3.40
CA PHE A 21 17.28 5.59 -2.04
C PHE A 21 16.09 5.45 -1.08
N PHE A 22 14.96 6.08 -1.42
CA PHE A 22 13.74 6.00 -0.62
C PHE A 22 13.16 4.57 -0.56
N PRO A 23 12.96 3.84 -1.68
CA PRO A 23 12.56 2.43 -1.65
C PRO A 23 13.47 1.55 -0.81
N ARG A 24 14.79 1.75 -0.86
CA ARG A 24 15.76 0.95 -0.11
C ARG A 24 15.61 1.16 1.40
N ILE A 25 15.44 2.41 1.86
CA ILE A 25 15.21 2.71 3.28
C ILE A 25 13.91 2.08 3.76
N VAL A 26 12.80 2.30 3.04
CA VAL A 26 11.48 1.77 3.42
C VAL A 26 11.50 0.25 3.46
N THR A 27 12.05 -0.40 2.43
CA THR A 27 12.13 -1.87 2.37
C THR A 27 13.00 -2.43 3.49
N THR A 28 14.11 -1.77 3.82
CA THR A 28 14.99 -2.19 4.92
C THR A 28 14.26 -2.07 6.27
N LEU A 29 13.57 -0.96 6.51
CA LEU A 29 12.78 -0.75 7.73
C LEU A 29 11.66 -1.79 7.86
N LEU A 30 10.92 -2.04 6.77
CA LEU A 30 9.87 -3.08 6.74
C LEU A 30 10.46 -4.48 6.97
N GLY A 31 11.63 -4.78 6.42
CA GLY A 31 12.34 -6.03 6.64
C GLY A 31 12.74 -6.23 8.11
N ILE A 32 13.30 -5.19 8.74
CA ILE A 32 13.65 -5.22 10.18
C ILE A 32 12.39 -5.44 11.03
N LEU A 33 11.31 -4.72 10.72
CA LEU A 33 10.03 -4.87 11.44
C LEU A 33 9.48 -6.29 11.29
N LEU A 34 9.53 -6.86 10.08
CA LEU A 34 9.12 -8.24 9.83
C LEU A 34 9.95 -9.23 10.66
N VAL A 35 11.28 -9.07 10.70
CA VAL A 35 12.16 -9.92 11.51
C VAL A 35 11.84 -9.78 12.99
N MET A 36 11.62 -8.56 13.51
CA MET A 36 11.21 -8.35 14.90
C MET A 36 9.89 -9.05 15.22
N ILE A 37 8.89 -8.96 14.35
CA ILE A 37 7.61 -9.64 14.53
C ILE A 37 7.80 -11.16 14.55
N LEU A 38 8.59 -11.70 13.63
CA LEU A 38 8.88 -13.13 13.59
C LEU A 38 9.57 -13.59 14.87
N VAL A 39 10.62 -12.90 15.31
CA VAL A 39 11.36 -13.27 16.54
C VAL A 39 10.47 -13.15 17.79
N THR A 40 9.71 -12.06 17.92
CA THR A 40 8.85 -11.83 19.10
C THR A 40 7.61 -12.75 19.14
N ARG A 41 7.17 -13.25 17.98
CA ARG A 41 5.87 -13.94 17.86
C ARG A 41 5.93 -15.32 17.21
N TYR A 42 7.12 -15.86 16.94
CA TYR A 42 7.27 -17.13 16.18
C TYR A 42 6.43 -18.28 16.75
N ARG A 43 6.35 -18.41 18.08
CA ARG A 43 5.61 -19.49 18.74
C ARG A 43 4.11 -19.47 18.42
N ARG A 44 3.53 -18.31 18.13
CA ARG A 44 2.12 -18.21 17.70
C ARG A 44 1.98 -18.31 16.19
N ILE A 45 2.95 -17.78 15.44
CA ILE A 45 2.92 -17.73 13.96
C ILE A 45 3.11 -19.13 13.35
N VAL A 46 4.08 -19.91 13.80
CA VAL A 46 4.42 -21.22 13.23
C VAL A 46 3.25 -22.22 13.26
N PRO A 47 2.56 -22.47 14.40
CA PRO A 47 1.41 -23.36 14.41
C PRO A 47 0.21 -22.79 13.64
N ALA A 48 0.01 -21.46 13.68
CA ALA A 48 -1.06 -20.81 12.92
C ALA A 48 -0.87 -20.98 11.39
N LEU A 49 0.35 -20.88 10.88
CA LEU A 49 0.68 -21.13 9.47
C LEU A 49 0.36 -22.57 9.05
N ARG A 50 0.65 -23.55 9.91
CA ARG A 50 0.33 -24.97 9.64
C ARG A 50 -1.18 -25.22 9.59
N HIS A 51 -1.98 -24.45 10.33
CA HIS A 51 -3.44 -24.53 10.30
C HIS A 51 -4.07 -23.65 9.21
N ALA A 52 -3.41 -22.56 8.80
CA ALA A 52 -3.91 -21.66 7.76
C ALA A 52 -4.23 -22.39 6.45
N GLY A 53 -3.37 -23.33 6.02
CA GLY A 53 -3.63 -24.14 4.82
C GLY A 53 -4.90 -24.99 4.91
N ARG A 54 -5.28 -25.47 6.11
CA ARG A 54 -6.52 -26.24 6.32
C ARG A 54 -7.76 -25.36 6.34
N VAL A 55 -7.63 -24.15 6.90
CA VAL A 55 -8.70 -23.15 6.94
C VAL A 55 -9.01 -22.60 5.55
N VAL A 56 -7.96 -22.26 4.78
CA VAL A 56 -8.10 -21.78 3.39
C VAL A 56 -8.65 -22.89 2.48
N GLY A 57 -8.21 -24.14 2.68
CA GLY A 57 -8.72 -25.32 2.00
C GLY A 57 -10.19 -25.68 2.31
N GLY A 58 -10.85 -24.95 3.21
CA GLY A 58 -12.27 -25.13 3.55
C GLY A 58 -12.58 -26.36 4.40
N ARG A 59 -11.57 -26.97 5.05
CA ARG A 59 -11.76 -28.14 5.90
C ARG A 59 -12.17 -27.79 7.34
N GLU A 60 -11.78 -26.63 7.86
CA GLU A 60 -12.12 -26.17 9.22
C GLU A 60 -12.21 -24.64 9.30
N GLY A 61 -13.27 -24.11 9.93
CA GLY A 61 -13.41 -22.68 10.26
C GLY A 61 -14.39 -21.87 9.40
N ASN A 62 -14.90 -20.77 9.96
CA ASN A 62 -15.80 -19.82 9.29
C ASN A 62 -14.99 -18.87 8.38
N PHE A 63 -14.40 -19.41 7.31
CA PHE A 63 -13.58 -18.62 6.39
C PHE A 63 -14.46 -17.77 5.46
N ASP A 64 -14.32 -16.46 5.58
CA ASP A 64 -15.13 -15.46 4.87
C ASP A 64 -14.65 -15.30 3.42
N ARG A 65 -14.87 -16.35 2.60
CA ARG A 65 -14.38 -16.45 1.21
C ARG A 65 -14.72 -15.25 0.36
N LYS A 66 -15.92 -14.69 0.53
CA LYS A 66 -16.38 -13.53 -0.23
C LYS A 66 -15.49 -12.31 0.00
N ARG A 67 -15.18 -12.01 1.27
CA ARG A 67 -14.31 -10.89 1.62
C ARG A 67 -12.88 -11.16 1.18
N PHE A 68 -12.37 -12.37 1.37
CA PHE A 68 -11.01 -12.72 0.97
C PHE A 68 -10.79 -12.59 -0.55
N PHE A 69 -11.60 -13.30 -1.36
CA PHE A 69 -11.47 -13.25 -2.81
C PHE A 69 -11.91 -11.90 -3.37
N GLY A 70 -12.90 -11.25 -2.77
CA GLY A 70 -13.29 -9.88 -3.11
C GLY A 70 -12.11 -8.91 -2.94
N THR A 71 -11.42 -8.93 -1.81
CA THR A 71 -10.24 -8.09 -1.59
C THR A 71 -9.13 -8.41 -2.58
N LEU A 72 -8.87 -9.69 -2.85
CA LEU A 72 -7.86 -10.09 -3.84
C LEU A 72 -8.17 -9.50 -5.22
N VAL A 73 -9.40 -9.66 -5.69
CA VAL A 73 -9.86 -9.10 -6.96
C VAL A 73 -9.78 -7.57 -6.97
N LEU A 74 -10.26 -6.91 -5.91
CA LEU A 74 -10.20 -5.45 -5.81
C LEU A 74 -8.76 -4.93 -5.85
N VAL A 75 -7.82 -5.59 -5.15
CA VAL A 75 -6.42 -5.18 -5.12
C VAL A 75 -5.78 -5.37 -6.49
N THR A 76 -6.00 -6.52 -7.14
CA THR A 76 -5.49 -6.76 -8.49
C THR A 76 -6.05 -5.75 -9.48
N LEU A 77 -7.37 -5.50 -9.42
CA LEU A 77 -8.04 -4.55 -10.30
C LEU A 77 -7.57 -3.11 -10.06
N TYR A 78 -7.38 -2.72 -8.80
CA TYR A 78 -6.86 -1.41 -8.43
C TYR A 78 -5.51 -1.14 -9.09
N PHE A 79 -4.52 -2.02 -8.91
CA PHE A 79 -3.19 -1.80 -9.49
C PHE A 79 -3.20 -1.89 -11.02
N TYR A 80 -3.99 -2.81 -11.60
CA TYR A 80 -4.11 -2.93 -13.04
C TYR A 80 -4.74 -1.68 -13.68
N LEU A 81 -5.91 -1.26 -13.18
CA LEU A 81 -6.62 -0.09 -13.70
C LEU A 81 -5.88 1.21 -13.45
N MET A 82 -5.14 1.30 -12.34
CA MET A 82 -4.27 2.43 -12.07
C MET A 82 -3.29 2.63 -13.23
N GLY A 83 -2.55 1.59 -13.62
CA GLY A 83 -1.63 1.67 -14.75
C GLY A 83 -2.31 2.06 -16.07
N VAL A 84 -3.46 1.46 -16.38
CA VAL A 84 -4.24 1.81 -17.59
C VAL A 84 -4.68 3.26 -17.58
N LEU A 85 -5.08 3.80 -16.42
CA LEU A 85 -5.50 5.19 -16.31
C LEU A 85 -4.30 6.15 -16.35
N SER A 86 -3.13 5.74 -15.84
CA SER A 86 -1.88 6.50 -15.93
C SER A 86 -1.45 6.72 -17.38
N ASP A 87 -1.73 5.78 -18.28
CA ASP A 87 -1.49 5.95 -19.72
C ASP A 87 -2.35 7.07 -20.32
N VAL A 88 -3.58 7.27 -19.80
CA VAL A 88 -4.50 8.33 -20.23
C VAL A 88 -4.17 9.68 -19.59
N PHE A 89 -3.77 9.69 -18.30
CA PHE A 89 -3.44 10.89 -17.52
C PHE A 89 -1.99 10.90 -17.02
N PRO A 90 -0.99 10.95 -17.93
CA PRO A 90 0.42 10.80 -17.56
C PRO A 90 0.89 11.93 -16.64
N ASN A 91 1.63 11.58 -15.59
CA ASN A 91 2.31 12.50 -14.66
C ASN A 91 1.41 13.49 -13.90
N THR A 92 0.10 13.26 -13.83
CA THR A 92 -0.82 14.13 -13.08
C THR A 92 -1.17 13.61 -11.68
N GLY A 93 -0.94 12.31 -11.42
CA GLY A 93 -1.37 11.63 -10.20
C GLY A 93 -2.89 11.47 -10.06
N TYR A 94 -3.68 11.85 -11.08
CA TYR A 94 -5.14 11.69 -11.05
C TYR A 94 -5.56 10.22 -11.08
N SER A 95 -4.78 9.36 -11.74
CA SER A 95 -4.97 7.91 -11.76
C SER A 95 -4.93 7.32 -10.35
N PHE A 96 -3.95 7.72 -9.53
CA PHE A 96 -3.90 7.39 -8.11
C PHE A 96 -5.16 7.86 -7.38
N LEU A 97 -5.56 9.12 -7.54
CA LEU A 97 -6.71 9.67 -6.80
C LEU A 97 -8.02 8.94 -7.14
N ILE A 98 -8.34 8.84 -8.43
CA ILE A 98 -9.60 8.23 -8.91
C ILE A 98 -9.66 6.76 -8.49
N MET A 99 -8.59 5.99 -8.75
CA MET A 99 -8.57 4.57 -8.42
C MET A 99 -8.56 4.34 -6.92
N SER A 100 -7.90 5.19 -6.13
CA SER A 100 -7.93 5.10 -4.67
C SER A 100 -9.32 5.39 -4.11
N VAL A 101 -10.05 6.37 -4.64
CA VAL A 101 -11.44 6.64 -4.24
C VAL A 101 -12.31 5.42 -4.52
N LEU A 102 -12.25 4.87 -5.74
CA LEU A 102 -13.02 3.69 -6.13
C LEU A 102 -12.66 2.46 -5.29
N PHE A 103 -11.37 2.26 -5.04
CA PHE A 103 -10.86 1.14 -4.24
C PHE A 103 -11.30 1.25 -2.78
N VAL A 104 -11.08 2.39 -2.12
CA VAL A 104 -11.45 2.59 -0.71
C VAL A 104 -12.96 2.48 -0.53
N PHE A 105 -13.75 3.02 -1.46
CA PHE A 105 -15.20 2.90 -1.43
C PHE A 105 -15.65 1.43 -1.54
N SER A 106 -15.15 0.74 -2.57
CA SER A 106 -15.54 -0.65 -2.85
C SER A 106 -15.05 -1.62 -1.76
N LEU A 107 -13.85 -1.40 -1.23
CA LEU A 107 -13.30 -2.17 -0.11
C LEU A 107 -14.12 -1.95 1.16
N SER A 108 -14.47 -0.69 1.46
CA SER A 108 -15.32 -0.39 2.61
C SER A 108 -16.70 -1.04 2.49
N LEU A 109 -17.26 -1.08 1.28
CA LEU A 109 -18.53 -1.76 1.00
C LEU A 109 -18.43 -3.29 1.18
N LEU A 110 -17.33 -3.90 0.72
CA LEU A 110 -17.09 -5.33 0.86
C LEU A 110 -17.02 -5.77 2.33
N TYR A 111 -16.49 -4.90 3.20
CA TYR A 111 -16.36 -5.19 4.63
C TYR A 111 -17.55 -4.73 5.47
N ALA A 112 -18.39 -3.82 4.97
CA ALA A 112 -19.57 -3.35 5.68
C ALA A 112 -20.60 -4.48 5.90
N GLU A 113 -20.84 -4.83 7.17
CA GLU A 113 -21.83 -5.85 7.54
C GLU A 113 -23.27 -5.36 7.41
N ARG A 114 -23.48 -4.05 7.59
CA ARG A 114 -24.79 -3.41 7.53
C ARG A 114 -24.69 -2.11 6.75
N LEU A 115 -25.54 -1.97 5.73
CA LEU A 115 -25.63 -0.76 4.93
C LEU A 115 -26.77 0.10 5.48
N SER A 116 -26.42 1.05 6.34
CA SER A 116 -27.31 2.15 6.72
C SER A 116 -26.93 3.42 5.95
N ARG A 117 -27.88 4.34 5.76
CA ARG A 117 -27.61 5.64 5.10
C ARG A 117 -26.45 6.39 5.76
N ARG A 118 -26.33 6.30 7.09
CA ARG A 118 -25.23 6.90 7.87
C ARG A 118 -23.89 6.25 7.56
N ILE A 119 -23.84 4.90 7.52
CA ILE A 119 -22.61 4.17 7.21
C ILE A 119 -22.19 4.45 5.77
N LEU A 120 -23.13 4.45 4.83
CA LEU A 120 -22.83 4.76 3.43
C LEU A 120 -22.25 6.17 3.27
N LEU A 121 -22.80 7.16 4.00
CA LEU A 121 -22.25 8.51 4.02
C LEU A 121 -20.82 8.54 4.56
N ILE A 122 -20.55 7.86 5.68
CA ILE A 122 -19.20 7.79 6.27
C ILE A 122 -18.21 7.12 5.30
N ILE A 123 -18.62 6.02 4.65
CA ILE A 123 -17.80 5.32 3.65
C ILE A 123 -17.48 6.26 2.48
N THR A 124 -18.47 6.97 1.98
CA THR A 124 -18.30 7.90 0.86
C THR A 124 -17.37 9.05 1.22
N LEU A 125 -17.59 9.67 2.39
CA LEU A 125 -16.74 10.75 2.88
C LEU A 125 -15.30 10.28 3.07
N ASN A 126 -15.10 9.11 3.70
CA ASN A 126 -13.77 8.56 3.92
C ASN A 126 -13.06 8.22 2.59
N ALA A 127 -13.79 7.63 1.64
CA ALA A 127 -13.26 7.30 0.33
C ALA A 127 -12.88 8.52 -0.50
N LEU A 128 -13.45 9.69 -0.23
CA LEU A 128 -13.08 10.95 -0.88
C LEU A 128 -11.93 11.65 -0.13
N ILE A 129 -12.09 11.83 1.18
CA ILE A 129 -11.19 12.66 2.00
C ILE A 129 -9.81 12.01 2.11
N ALA A 130 -9.73 10.73 2.46
CA ALA A 130 -8.44 10.10 2.72
C ALA A 130 -7.54 10.05 1.46
N PRO A 131 -8.04 9.59 0.29
CA PRO A 131 -7.26 9.66 -0.95
C PRO A 131 -6.95 11.09 -1.41
N ALA A 132 -7.87 12.04 -1.24
CA ALA A 132 -7.62 13.44 -1.62
C ALA A 132 -6.50 14.07 -0.81
N ILE A 133 -6.46 13.81 0.50
CA ILE A 133 -5.38 14.30 1.38
C ILE A 133 -4.05 13.63 0.99
N ALA A 134 -4.04 12.30 0.80
CA ALA A 134 -2.83 11.59 0.38
C ALA A 134 -2.30 12.11 -0.95
N TRP A 135 -3.18 12.30 -1.94
CA TRP A 135 -2.83 12.87 -3.24
C TRP A 135 -2.30 14.30 -3.09
N TYR A 136 -2.94 15.15 -2.29
CA TYR A 136 -2.48 16.52 -2.07
C TYR A 136 -1.08 16.56 -1.46
N VAL A 137 -0.83 15.75 -0.42
CA VAL A 137 0.49 15.67 0.21
C VAL A 137 1.53 15.14 -0.75
N LEU A 138 1.25 14.06 -1.48
CA LEU A 138 2.25 13.45 -2.37
C LEU A 138 2.51 14.29 -3.62
N ALA A 139 1.45 14.71 -4.32
CA ALA A 139 1.54 15.41 -5.59
C ALA A 139 1.89 16.90 -5.42
N GLN A 140 1.32 17.60 -4.45
CA GLN A 140 1.53 19.06 -4.30
C GLN A 140 2.66 19.38 -3.32
N LEU A 141 2.69 18.73 -2.15
CA LEU A 141 3.70 19.04 -1.14
C LEU A 141 5.06 18.41 -1.47
N PHE A 142 5.07 17.14 -1.88
CA PHE A 142 6.31 16.42 -2.19
C PHE A 142 6.67 16.39 -3.68
N ARG A 143 5.77 16.82 -4.58
CA ARG A 143 5.96 16.72 -6.05
C ARG A 143 6.30 15.31 -6.54
N ILE A 144 5.83 14.30 -5.81
CA ILE A 144 5.96 12.88 -6.16
C ILE A 144 4.65 12.47 -6.83
N THR A 145 4.67 12.40 -8.15
CA THR A 145 3.55 11.86 -8.93
C THR A 145 3.70 10.35 -8.97
N LEU A 146 2.88 9.66 -8.18
CA LEU A 146 2.71 8.23 -8.33
C LEU A 146 1.94 7.98 -9.65
N PRO A 147 2.33 6.95 -10.43
CA PRO A 147 1.53 6.50 -11.56
C PRO A 147 0.12 6.18 -11.07
#